data_AF-A0A396H478-F1
#
_entry.id   AF-A0A396H478-F1
#
_cell.length_a   1.000
_cell.length_b   1.000
_cell.length_c   1.000
_cell.angle_alpha   90.00
_cell.angle_beta   90.00
_cell.angle_gamma   90.00
#
_symmetry.space_group_name_H-M   'P 1'
#
loop_
_entity.id
_entity.type
_entity.pdbx_description
1 polymer ?
#
loop_
_entity_poly.entity_id
_entity_poly.type
_entity_poly.pdbx_seq_one_letter_code
_entity_poly.pdbx_strand_id
1 'polypeptide(L)'
;MDHDIFWSSDHPGIDFTVTSPGGNVVHSLKGTSGDKFELKAIHGGIYKFCFHNPISTPETVSFYVHVGHIPNVHNLAKDEHFDPINVKIAELREALESIITEQKYLKARDTRHRNTNESTRKRVIFYTLLEYILFVGTSLLQVVYIRRLFSKSFAYNRV
;
A
#
# COMPACT_ATOMS: atom_id res chain seq x y z
N MET A 1 -5.46 -14.35 -3.44
CA MET A 1 -4.01 -14.54 -3.28
C MET A 1 -3.36 -13.21 -3.61
N ASP A 2 -3.17 -12.41 -2.57
CA ASP A 2 -2.18 -11.32 -2.41
C ASP A 2 -2.51 -10.65 -1.09
N HIS A 3 -1.94 -11.19 -0.02
CA HIS A 3 -2.31 -10.91 1.37
C HIS A 3 -1.25 -10.10 2.12
N ASP A 4 -0.44 -9.29 1.41
CA ASP A 4 0.73 -8.67 2.04
C ASP A 4 0.73 -7.14 1.84
N ILE A 5 -0.16 -6.44 2.54
CA ILE A 5 -0.01 -5.00 2.80
C ILE A 5 1.02 -4.87 3.93
N PHE A 6 2.26 -4.66 3.51
CA PHE A 6 3.46 -4.54 4.36
C PHE A 6 3.38 -3.32 5.28
N TRP A 7 3.00 -3.56 6.54
CA TRP A 7 3.36 -2.74 7.69
C TRP A 7 4.25 -3.59 8.60
N SER A 8 5.28 -2.96 9.19
CA SER A 8 6.12 -3.60 10.19
C SER A 8 5.26 -4.32 11.24
N SER A 9 5.71 -5.50 11.65
CA SER A 9 5.03 -6.52 12.46
C SER A 9 4.48 -6.09 13.84
N ASP A 10 4.47 -4.79 14.14
CA ASP A 10 4.13 -4.21 15.44
C ASP A 10 2.94 -3.24 15.41
N HIS A 11 2.23 -3.08 14.28
CA HIS A 11 1.01 -2.27 14.23
C HIS A 11 -0.21 -3.11 14.67
N PRO A 12 -0.97 -2.69 15.72
CA PRO A 12 -2.11 -3.45 16.25
C PRO A 12 -3.28 -3.64 15.28
N GLY A 13 -3.29 -2.91 14.16
CA GLY A 13 -4.35 -2.95 13.15
C GLY A 13 -5.66 -2.30 13.62
N ILE A 14 -6.64 -2.28 12.71
CA ILE A 14 -7.98 -1.73 12.96
C ILE A 14 -8.97 -2.89 13.04
N ASP A 15 -9.88 -2.81 14.00
CA ASP A 15 -11.01 -3.72 14.12
C ASP A 15 -12.12 -3.27 13.18
N PHE A 16 -12.68 -4.20 12.41
CA PHE A 16 -13.72 -3.92 11.44
C PHE A 16 -14.91 -4.83 11.67
N THR A 17 -16.13 -4.26 11.67
CA THR A 17 -17.36 -5.01 11.89
C THR A 17 -18.47 -4.56 10.94
N VAL A 18 -19.24 -5.52 10.44
CA VAL A 18 -20.42 -5.31 9.61
C VAL A 18 -21.64 -5.82 10.34
N THR A 19 -22.63 -4.95 10.52
CA THR A 19 -23.89 -5.28 11.20
C THR A 19 -25.04 -5.22 10.20
N SER A 20 -25.87 -6.25 10.21
CA SER A 20 -27.09 -6.34 9.42
C SER A 20 -28.22 -5.44 9.97
N PRO A 21 -29.28 -5.21 9.18
CA PRO A 21 -30.44 -4.43 9.63
C PRO A 21 -31.13 -5.04 10.88
N GLY A 22 -31.02 -6.36 11.04
CA GLY A 22 -31.55 -7.09 12.20
C GLY A 22 -30.66 -7.00 13.47
N GLY A 23 -29.58 -6.21 13.45
CA GLY A 23 -28.68 -6.03 14.59
C GLY A 23 -27.62 -7.13 14.75
N ASN A 24 -27.66 -8.17 13.93
CA ASN A 24 -26.67 -9.25 13.97
C ASN A 24 -25.39 -8.84 13.24
N VAL A 25 -24.23 -9.13 13.83
CA VAL A 25 -22.92 -8.99 13.18
C VAL A 25 -22.76 -10.08 12.13
N VAL A 26 -22.61 -9.68 10.87
CA VAL A 26 -22.48 -10.61 9.73
C VAL A 26 -21.03 -10.81 9.31
N HIS A 27 -20.15 -9.89 9.66
CA HIS A 27 -18.72 -10.01 9.38
C HIS A 27 -17.91 -9.23 10.41
N SER A 28 -16.77 -9.79 10.84
CA SER A 28 -15.88 -9.15 11.82
C SER A 28 -14.44 -9.55 11.55
N LEU A 29 -13.56 -8.56 11.55
CA LEU A 29 -12.12 -8.72 11.44
C LEU A 29 -11.49 -7.96 12.61
N LYS A 30 -10.44 -8.53 13.21
CA LYS A 30 -9.71 -7.89 14.32
C LYS A 30 -8.26 -7.69 13.95
N GLY A 31 -7.71 -6.54 14.32
CA GLY A 31 -6.30 -6.20 14.12
C GLY A 31 -5.82 -6.37 12.67
N THR A 32 -6.65 -6.03 11.68
CA THR A 32 -6.28 -6.14 10.27
C THR A 32 -5.77 -4.80 9.73
N SER A 33 -4.82 -4.85 8.80
CA SER A 33 -4.33 -3.69 8.05
C SER A 33 -5.09 -3.43 6.74
N GLY A 34 -5.92 -4.39 6.32
CA GLY A 34 -6.76 -4.30 5.13
C GLY A 34 -7.36 -5.65 4.77
N ASP A 35 -8.56 -5.62 4.18
CA ASP A 35 -9.21 -6.81 3.64
C ASP A 35 -10.15 -6.44 2.49
N LYS A 36 -10.45 -7.43 1.63
CA LYS A 36 -11.46 -7.34 0.57
C LYS A 36 -12.37 -8.56 0.67
N PHE A 37 -13.64 -8.31 0.96
CA PHE A 37 -14.66 -9.34 1.05
C PHE A 37 -15.93 -8.92 0.29
N GLU A 38 -16.74 -9.90 -0.06
CA GLU A 38 -18.05 -9.71 -0.66
C GLU A 38 -19.12 -10.20 0.30
N LEU A 39 -20.14 -9.37 0.56
CA LEU A 39 -21.25 -9.69 1.44
C LEU A 39 -22.53 -9.77 0.62
N LYS A 40 -23.21 -10.93 0.67
CA LYS A 40 -24.55 -11.07 0.10
C LYS A 40 -25.61 -10.62 1.12
N ALA A 41 -26.34 -9.56 0.82
CA ALA A 41 -27.43 -9.07 1.66
C ALA A 41 -28.63 -10.03 1.61
N ILE A 42 -28.89 -10.75 2.70
CA ILE A 42 -30.02 -11.70 2.82
C ILE A 42 -31.32 -10.93 3.07
N HIS A 43 -31.25 -9.87 3.89
CA HIS A 43 -32.38 -9.02 4.22
C HIS A 43 -32.15 -7.61 3.70
N GLY A 44 -33.20 -7.01 3.14
CA GLY A 44 -33.20 -5.61 2.74
C GLY A 44 -33.19 -4.70 3.97
N GLY A 45 -32.39 -3.64 3.93
CA GLY A 45 -32.30 -2.64 5.00
C GLY A 45 -30.92 -2.00 5.09
N ILE A 46 -30.68 -1.28 6.18
CA ILE A 46 -29.45 -0.54 6.42
C ILE A 46 -28.39 -1.45 7.05
N TYR A 47 -27.28 -1.62 6.35
CA TYR A 47 -26.07 -2.27 6.88
C TYR A 47 -25.14 -1.22 7.46
N LYS A 48 -24.53 -1.53 8.60
CA LYS A 48 -23.57 -0.64 9.28
C LYS A 48 -22.17 -1.21 9.15
N PHE A 49 -21.24 -0.38 8.68
CA PHE A 49 -19.82 -0.68 8.57
C PHE A 49 -19.08 0.15 9.62
N CYS A 50 -18.46 -0.51 10.59
CA CYS A 50 -17.83 0.13 11.74
C CYS A 50 -16.33 -0.19 11.76
N PHE A 51 -15.52 0.86 11.88
CA PHE A 51 -14.07 0.77 12.08
C PHE A 51 -13.75 1.21 13.51
N HIS A 52 -13.10 0.35 14.28
CA HIS A 52 -12.75 0.59 15.66
C HIS A 52 -11.22 0.59 15.78
N ASN A 53 -10.67 1.72 16.21
CA ASN A 53 -9.26 1.85 16.50
C ASN A 53 -9.03 1.54 18.00
N PRO A 54 -8.36 0.42 18.34
CA PRO A 54 -8.07 0.10 19.73
C PRO A 54 -6.98 1.01 20.34
N ILE A 55 -6.26 1.78 19.52
CA ILE A 55 -5.17 2.66 19.93
C ILE A 55 -5.65 4.12 19.96
N SER A 56 -5.15 4.91 20.91
CA SER A 56 -5.48 6.33 21.04
C SER A 56 -4.84 7.25 19.98
N THR A 57 -4.01 6.71 19.08
CA THR A 57 -3.38 7.48 17.99
C THR A 57 -4.34 7.58 16.80
N PRO A 58 -4.63 8.78 16.26
CA PRO A 58 -5.50 8.93 15.11
C PRO A 58 -4.93 8.22 13.87
N GLU A 59 -5.72 7.31 13.28
CA GLU A 59 -5.38 6.61 12.04
C GLU A 59 -6.35 6.99 10.91
N THR A 60 -5.84 7.01 9.68
CA THR A 60 -6.66 7.29 8.48
C THR A 60 -7.04 5.99 7.80
N VAL A 61 -8.34 5.70 7.74
CA VAL A 61 -8.89 4.52 7.06
C VAL A 61 -9.40 4.90 5.67
N SER A 62 -8.92 4.20 4.64
CA SER A 62 -9.44 4.30 3.28
C SER A 62 -10.34 3.10 3.01
N PHE A 63 -11.61 3.33 2.72
CA PHE A 63 -12.59 2.28 2.44
C PHE A 63 -13.35 2.55 1.14
N TYR A 64 -13.81 1.49 0.48
CA TYR A 64 -14.66 1.56 -0.70
C TYR A 64 -15.73 0.48 -0.61
N VAL A 65 -16.99 0.88 -0.70
CA VAL A 65 -18.14 -0.02 -0.66
C VAL A 65 -18.87 0.10 -1.99
N HIS A 66 -18.97 -1.02 -2.71
CA HIS A 66 -19.75 -1.11 -3.93
C HIS A 66 -20.96 -2.00 -3.69
N VAL A 67 -22.15 -1.46 -3.95
CA VAL A 67 -23.40 -2.21 -3.88
C VAL A 67 -23.80 -2.55 -5.31
N GLY A 68 -23.63 -3.82 -5.70
CA GLY A 68 -24.12 -4.31 -6.99
C GLY A 68 -25.65 -4.40 -6.99
N HIS A 69 -26.28 -4.00 -8.09
CA HIS A 69 -27.70 -4.30 -8.32
C HIS A 69 -27.83 -5.81 -8.59
N ILE A 70 -28.51 -6.54 -7.70
CA ILE A 70 -29.08 -7.84 -8.06
C ILE A 70 -30.41 -7.50 -8.73
N PRO A 71 -30.53 -7.56 -10.08
CA PRO A 71 -31.78 -7.26 -10.73
C PRO A 71 -32.85 -8.22 -10.20
N ASN A 72 -33.88 -7.65 -9.60
CA ASN A 72 -35.08 -8.39 -9.26
C ASN A 72 -35.70 -8.81 -10.60
N VAL A 73 -35.61 -10.09 -10.94
CA VAL A 73 -36.07 -10.72 -12.20
C VAL A 73 -37.51 -10.39 -12.58
N HIS A 74 -38.28 -9.78 -11.68
CA HIS A 74 -39.65 -9.34 -11.92
C HIS A 74 -39.80 -7.96 -12.58
N ASN A 75 -38.77 -7.09 -12.53
CA ASN A 75 -38.84 -5.75 -13.14
C ASN A 75 -38.18 -5.64 -14.52
N LEU A 76 -37.43 -6.67 -14.97
CA LEU A 76 -36.81 -6.67 -16.30
C LEU A 76 -37.81 -6.94 -17.45
N ALA A 77 -38.96 -7.54 -17.15
CA ALA A 77 -39.93 -7.91 -18.17
C ALA A 77 -40.71 -6.72 -18.78
N LYS A 78 -40.51 -5.49 -18.31
CA LYS A 78 -41.26 -4.31 -18.75
C LYS A 78 -40.52 -3.34 -19.68
N ASP A 79 -39.19 -3.40 -19.79
CA ASP A 79 -38.39 -2.39 -20.49
C ASP A 79 -37.47 -2.92 -21.64
N GLU A 80 -37.65 -4.16 -22.13
CA GLU A 80 -36.85 -4.68 -23.24
C GLU A 80 -37.48 -4.41 -24.63
N HIS A 81 -37.36 -3.17 -25.09
CA HIS A 81 -37.32 -2.90 -26.53
C HIS A 81 -36.22 -1.87 -26.85
N PHE A 82 -34.96 -2.25 -26.60
CA PHE A 82 -33.80 -1.49 -27.09
C PHE A 82 -33.02 -2.34 -28.11
N ASP A 83 -32.75 -1.72 -29.27
CA ASP A 83 -31.98 -2.27 -30.40
C ASP A 83 -30.67 -2.92 -29.89
N PRO A 84 -30.35 -4.20 -30.22
CA PRO A 84 -29.25 -4.99 -29.64
C PRO A 84 -27.86 -4.33 -29.70
N ILE A 85 -27.67 -3.32 -30.56
CA ILE A 85 -26.43 -2.56 -30.68
C ILE A 85 -26.18 -1.61 -29.50
N ASN A 86 -27.23 -1.02 -28.93
CA ASN A 86 -27.11 -0.08 -27.81
C ASN A 86 -26.72 -0.81 -26.52
N VAL A 87 -27.19 -2.06 -26.36
CA VAL A 87 -26.80 -2.95 -25.27
C VAL A 87 -25.30 -3.26 -25.33
N LYS A 88 -24.77 -3.53 -26.52
CA LYS A 88 -23.33 -3.81 -26.71
C LYS A 88 -22.43 -2.61 -26.49
N ILE A 89 -22.88 -1.41 -26.86
CA ILE A 89 -22.16 -0.15 -26.59
C ILE A 89 -22.14 0.16 -25.08
N ALA A 90 -23.27 -0.08 -24.40
CA ALA A 90 -23.34 0.09 -22.94
C ALA A 90 -22.40 -0.87 -22.20
N GLU A 91 -22.37 -2.15 -22.62
CA GLU A 91 -21.47 -3.19 -22.07
C GLU A 91 -19.99 -2.80 -22.25
N LEU A 92 -19.61 -2.29 -23.42
CA LEU A 92 -18.23 -1.84 -23.68
C LEU A 92 -17.85 -0.60 -22.86
N ARG A 93 -18.80 0.32 -22.67
CA ARG A 93 -18.59 1.53 -21.88
C ARG A 93 -18.39 1.21 -20.41
N GLU A 94 -19.18 0.28 -19.87
CA GLU A 94 -19.04 -0.20 -18.50
C GLU A 94 -17.67 -0.88 -18.27
N ALA A 95 -17.25 -1.74 -19.21
CA ALA A 95 -15.93 -2.37 -19.17
C ALA A 95 -14.78 -1.35 -19.22
N LEU A 96 -14.90 -0.31 -20.07
CA LEU A 96 -13.91 0.77 -20.16
C LEU A 96 -13.86 1.64 -18.90
N GLU A 97 -15.01 1.98 -18.33
CA GLU A 97 -15.07 2.74 -17.08
C GLU A 97 -14.39 1.96 -15.94
N SER A 98 -14.60 0.64 -15.87
CA SER A 98 -13.89 -0.24 -14.94
C SER A 98 -12.36 -0.16 -15.11
N ILE A 99 -11.85 -0.31 -16.34
CA ILE A 99 -10.40 -0.24 -16.62
C ILE A 99 -9.83 1.14 -16.27
N ILE A 100 -10.55 2.22 -16.58
CA ILE A 100 -10.10 3.59 -16.26
C ILE A 100 -10.02 3.80 -14.75
N THR A 101 -10.97 3.27 -13.99
CA THR A 101 -10.91 3.34 -12.53
C THR A 101 -9.72 2.57 -11.96
N GLU A 102 -9.41 1.39 -12.52
CA GLU A 102 -8.25 0.60 -12.14
C GLU A 102 -6.93 1.31 -12.50
N GLN A 103 -6.82 1.88 -13.70
CA GLN A 103 -5.65 2.69 -14.08
C GLN A 103 -5.43 3.89 -13.16
N LYS A 104 -6.51 4.59 -12.76
CA LYS A 104 -6.43 5.69 -11.80
C LYS A 104 -5.92 5.21 -10.44
N TYR A 105 -6.41 4.07 -9.96
CA TYR A 105 -5.93 3.44 -8.73
C TYR A 105 -4.44 3.07 -8.81
N LEU A 106 -4.02 2.39 -9.89
CA LEU A 106 -2.62 2.00 -10.09
C LEU A 106 -1.69 3.21 -10.17
N LYS A 107 -2.12 4.31 -10.82
CA LYS A 107 -1.36 5.56 -10.90
C LYS A 107 -1.20 6.24 -9.53
N ALA A 108 -2.25 6.26 -8.73
CA ALA A 108 -2.18 6.79 -7.36
C ALA A 108 -1.20 5.96 -6.50
N ARG A 109 -1.23 4.63 -6.65
CA ARG A 109 -0.30 3.71 -6.00
C ARG A 109 1.15 3.94 -6.45
N ASP A 110 1.40 4.05 -7.75
CA ASP A 110 2.74 4.28 -8.31
C ASP A 110 3.34 5.60 -7.82
N THR A 111 2.54 6.66 -7.75
CA THR A 111 2.97 7.97 -7.22
C THR A 111 3.44 7.85 -5.77
N ARG A 112 2.75 7.06 -4.94
CA ARG A 112 3.14 6.82 -3.55
C ARG A 112 4.44 6.01 -3.45
N HIS A 113 4.58 4.94 -4.25
CA HIS A 113 5.83 4.17 -4.28
C HIS A 113 7.02 4.99 -4.79
N ARG A 114 6.79 5.89 -5.76
CA ARG A 114 7.84 6.72 -6.33
C ARG A 114 8.45 7.68 -5.31
N ASN A 115 7.63 8.29 -4.47
CA ASN A 115 8.11 9.19 -3.42
C ASN A 115 8.99 8.45 -2.39
N THR A 116 8.59 7.24 -1.98
CA THR A 116 9.40 6.40 -1.09
C THR A 116 10.72 6.02 -1.74
N ASN A 117 10.70 5.57 -3.00
CA ASN A 117 11.90 5.21 -3.74
C ASN A 117 12.87 6.39 -3.91
N GLU A 118 12.37 7.59 -4.18
CA GLU A 118 13.23 8.76 -4.35
C GLU A 118 13.93 9.15 -3.04
N SER A 119 13.20 9.16 -1.91
CA SER A 119 13.78 9.49 -0.61
C SER A 119 14.80 8.46 -0.14
N THR A 120 14.50 7.16 -0.30
CA THR A 120 15.42 6.06 0.02
C THR A 120 16.66 6.12 -0.87
N ARG A 121 16.48 6.31 -2.18
CA ARG A 121 17.60 6.40 -3.14
C ARG A 121 18.58 7.51 -2.76
N LYS A 122 18.10 8.70 -2.41
CA LYS A 122 18.96 9.83 -2.01
C LYS A 122 19.77 9.51 -0.75
N ARG A 123 19.13 8.92 0.26
CA ARG A 123 19.81 8.53 1.52
C ARG A 123 20.87 7.46 1.26
N VAL A 124 20.53 6.42 0.49
CA VAL A 124 21.47 5.34 0.15
C VAL A 124 22.68 5.90 -0.59
N ILE A 125 22.47 6.71 -1.63
CA ILE A 125 23.57 7.32 -2.40
C ILE A 125 24.48 8.17 -1.50
N PHE A 126 23.89 8.96 -0.59
CA PHE A 126 24.67 9.78 0.35
C PHE A 126 25.55 8.92 1.28
N TYR A 127 24.99 7.88 1.90
CA TYR A 127 25.75 6.99 2.77
C TYR A 127 26.86 6.24 2.02
N THR A 128 26.56 5.73 0.82
CA THR A 128 27.57 5.06 -0.02
C THR A 128 28.71 6.00 -0.40
N LEU A 129 28.41 7.26 -0.76
CA LEU A 129 29.46 8.24 -1.08
C LEU A 129 30.35 8.55 0.14
N LEU A 130 29.73 8.73 1.32
CA LEU A 130 30.45 8.96 2.57
C LEU A 130 31.38 7.77 2.91
N GLU A 131 30.88 6.54 2.75
CA GLU A 131 31.65 5.31 2.98
C GLU A 131 32.87 5.24 2.06
N TYR A 132 32.72 5.54 0.77
CA TYR A 132 33.86 5.57 -0.16
C TYR A 132 34.89 6.64 0.22
N ILE A 133 34.46 7.83 0.63
CA ILE A 133 35.37 8.90 1.08
C ILE A 133 36.14 8.44 2.31
N LEU A 134 35.48 7.78 3.27
CA LEU A 134 36.13 7.23 4.46
C LEU A 134 37.13 6.14 4.10
N PHE A 135 36.80 5.21 3.19
CA PHE A 135 37.73 4.18 2.70
C PHE A 135 38.98 4.77 2.05
N VAL A 136 38.84 5.79 1.21
CA VAL A 136 39.98 6.47 0.59
C VAL A 136 40.80 7.21 1.66
N GLY A 137 40.14 7.89 2.60
CA GLY A 137 40.80 8.61 3.69
C GLY A 137 41.62 7.69 4.60
N THR A 138 41.07 6.54 5.01
CA THR A 138 41.78 5.55 5.83
C THR A 138 42.95 4.93 5.07
N SER A 139 42.79 4.64 3.78
CA SER A 139 43.87 4.12 2.93
C SER A 139 45.05 5.12 2.84
N LEU A 140 44.78 6.40 2.62
CA LEU A 140 45.82 7.44 2.59
C LEU A 140 46.49 7.62 3.96
N LEU A 141 45.69 7.64 5.04
CA LEU A 141 46.21 7.70 6.41
C LEU A 141 47.13 6.52 6.72
N GLN A 142 46.77 5.31 6.29
CA GLN A 142 47.59 4.12 6.47
C GLN A 142 48.95 4.27 5.78
N VAL A 143 48.99 4.76 4.54
CA VAL A 143 50.25 4.98 3.80
C VAL A 143 51.11 6.04 4.50
N VAL A 144 50.52 7.15 4.94
CA VAL A 144 51.24 8.22 5.65
C VAL A 144 51.78 7.73 6.99
N TYR A 145 50.98 6.96 7.73
CA TYR A 145 51.37 6.38 9.02
C TYR A 145 52.59 5.48 8.86
N ILE A 146 52.55 4.54 7.90
CA ILE A 146 53.67 3.65 7.60
C ILE A 146 54.91 4.47 7.22
N ARG A 147 54.79 5.44 6.29
CA ARG A 147 55.93 6.28 5.89
C ARG A 147 56.53 7.07 7.06
N ARG A 148 55.71 7.63 7.96
CA ARG A 148 56.19 8.36 9.15
C ARG A 148 56.85 7.44 10.16
N LEU A 149 56.31 6.24 10.38
CA LEU A 149 56.89 5.26 11.30
C LEU A 149 58.28 4.86 10.82
N PHE A 150 58.44 4.49 9.54
CA PHE A 150 59.74 4.11 8.98
C PHE A 150 60.70 5.30 8.91
N SER A 151 60.26 6.49 8.49
CA SER A 151 61.12 7.69 8.46
C SER A 151 61.65 8.09 9.84
N LYS A 152 60.86 7.95 10.92
CA LYS A 152 61.33 8.20 12.29
C LYS A 152 62.15 7.04 12.85
N SER A 153 61.79 5.78 12.55
CA SER A 153 62.50 4.60 13.05
C SER A 153 63.92 4.49 12.47
N PHE A 154 64.14 4.84 11.20
CA PHE A 154 65.50 4.88 10.63
C PHE A 154 66.36 6.01 11.21
N ALA A 155 65.74 7.10 11.70
CA ALA A 155 66.45 8.17 12.40
C ALA A 155 66.83 7.79 13.85
N TYR A 156 66.05 6.93 14.51
CA TYR A 156 66.37 6.43 15.86
C TYR A 156 67.47 5.36 15.87
N ASN A 157 67.63 4.61 14.77
CA ASN A 157 68.61 3.53 14.66
C ASN A 157 69.97 3.97 14.06
N ARG A 158 70.25 5.28 14.07
CA ARG A 158 71.54 5.88 13.69
C ARG A 158 72.19 6.48 14.94
N VAL A 159 72.51 5.61 15.90
CA VAL A 159 73.48 5.86 16.98
C VAL A 159 74.26 4.57 17.19
#